data_AF-A0A7W0P6H5-F1
#
_entry.id   AF-A0A7W0P6H5-F1
#
_cell.length_a   1.000
_cell.length_b   1.000
_cell.length_c   1.000
_cell.angle_alpha   90.00
_cell.angle_beta   90.00
_cell.angle_gamma   90.00
#
_symmetry.space_group_name_H-M   'P 1'
#
loop_
_entity.id
_entity.type
_entity.pdbx_description
1 polymer ?
#
loop_
_entity_poly.entity_id
_entity_poly.type
_entity_poly.pdbx_seq_one_letter_code
_entity_poly.pdbx_strand_id
1 'polypeptide(L)'
;MVATPTPMDTRYAKSGEYHIAYQVHGSGEIDLIWTPSYFSHLEVQMEESSFRRFVDRLGTFARVILFDKRGTGLSDRVALPGLDDRMDDFRAVLDAVGSDKV
;
A
#
# COMPACT_ATOMS: atom_id res chain seq x y z
N MET A 1 25.80 1.21 13.47
CA MET A 1 24.57 2.00 13.68
C MET A 1 23.63 1.67 12.53
N VAL A 2 22.56 0.93 12.77
CA VAL A 2 21.52 0.73 11.74
C VAL A 2 20.76 2.04 11.64
N ALA A 3 20.78 2.69 10.47
CA ALA A 3 20.00 3.90 10.25
C ALA A 3 18.53 3.60 10.57
N THR A 4 17.92 4.38 11.44
CA THR A 4 16.48 4.31 11.70
C THR A 4 15.76 4.54 10.36
N PRO A 5 14.89 3.63 9.92
CA PRO A 5 13.95 3.89 8.84
C PRO A 5 13.38 5.30 8.94
N THR A 6 13.50 6.12 7.89
CA THR A 6 12.63 7.29 7.76
C THR A 6 11.20 6.82 8.01
N PRO A 7 10.44 7.46 8.92
CA PRO A 7 9.06 7.09 9.16
C PRO A 7 8.32 7.10 7.83
N MET A 8 7.82 5.94 7.42
CA MET A 8 7.03 5.83 6.20
C MET A 8 5.69 6.50 6.45
N ASP A 9 5.31 7.43 5.59
CA ASP A 9 4.07 8.20 5.74
C ASP A 9 2.87 7.34 5.32
N THR A 10 2.32 6.57 6.26
CA THR A 10 1.08 5.81 6.07
C THR A 10 -0.08 6.77 5.91
N ARG A 11 -0.76 6.68 4.77
CA ARG A 11 -1.93 7.49 4.41
C ARG A 11 -3.17 6.61 4.29
N TYR A 12 -4.34 7.23 4.20
CA TYR A 12 -5.61 6.54 4.16
C TYR A 12 -6.47 7.04 3.00
N ALA A 13 -6.90 6.12 2.14
CA ALA A 13 -7.88 6.38 1.10
C ALA A 13 -9.29 6.03 1.62
N LYS A 14 -10.29 6.83 1.26
CA LYS A 14 -11.68 6.56 1.65
C LYS A 14 -12.37 5.68 0.60
N SER A 15 -12.85 4.51 1.02
CA SER A 15 -13.59 3.54 0.22
C SER A 15 -14.97 3.30 0.86
N GLY A 16 -15.98 4.03 0.38
CA GLY A 16 -17.27 4.11 1.08
C GLY A 16 -17.10 4.67 2.49
N GLU A 17 -17.46 3.89 3.51
CA GLU A 17 -17.30 4.24 4.93
C GLU A 17 -15.99 3.73 5.55
N TYR A 18 -15.12 3.08 4.76
CA TYR A 18 -13.88 2.47 5.25
C TYR A 18 -12.65 3.26 4.85
N HIS A 19 -11.62 3.20 5.69
CA HIS A 19 -10.29 3.74 5.46
C HIS A 19 -9.32 2.63 5.08
N ILE A 20 -8.68 2.79 3.92
CA ILE A 20 -7.71 1.85 3.37
C ILE A 20 -6.31 2.46 3.53
N ALA A 21 -5.50 1.85 4.38
CA ALA A 21 -4.14 2.26 4.63
C ALA A 21 -3.25 1.97 3.42
N TYR A 22 -2.46 2.94 2.99
CA TYR A 22 -1.53 2.82 1.88
C TYR A 22 -0.26 3.63 2.12
N GLN A 23 0.80 3.27 1.38
CA GLN A 23 2.06 4.00 1.32
C GLN A 23 2.50 4.11 -0.14
N VAL A 24 3.20 5.20 -0.46
CA VAL A 24 3.77 5.43 -1.79
C VAL A 24 5.28 5.56 -1.66
N HIS A 25 6.01 4.80 -2.47
CA HIS A 25 7.47 4.73 -2.47
C HIS A 25 8.03 5.04 -3.86
N GLY A 26 9.19 5.70 -3.90
CA GLY A 26 9.83 6.07 -5.17
C GLY A 26 9.13 7.22 -5.91
N SER A 27 9.67 7.55 -7.08
CA SER A 27 9.24 8.71 -7.87
C SER A 27 9.35 8.47 -9.38
N GLY A 28 9.28 7.20 -9.81
CA GLY A 28 9.33 6.83 -11.22
C GLY A 28 8.04 7.16 -11.98
N GLU A 29 8.09 7.08 -13.31
CA GLU A 29 6.96 7.44 -14.20
C GLU A 29 5.90 6.34 -14.31
N ILE A 30 6.22 5.11 -13.88
CA ILE A 30 5.31 3.96 -13.91
C ILE A 30 4.69 3.80 -12.53
N ASP A 31 3.37 3.73 -12.45
CA ASP A 31 2.70 3.32 -11.21
C ASP A 31 2.71 1.80 -11.09
N LEU A 32 3.13 1.29 -9.93
CA LEU A 32 3.11 -0.13 -9.62
C LEU A 32 2.36 -0.34 -8.31
N ILE A 33 1.18 -0.95 -8.37
CA ILE A 33 0.41 -1.30 -7.19
C ILE A 33 0.74 -2.72 -6.71
N TRP A 34 1.03 -2.85 -5.43
CA TRP A 34 1.37 -4.12 -4.80
C TRP A 34 0.28 -4.55 -3.83
N THR A 35 -0.31 -5.72 -4.09
CA THR A 35 -1.35 -6.30 -3.24
C THR A 35 -0.88 -7.64 -2.66
N PRO A 36 -0.56 -7.73 -1.36
CA PRO A 36 -0.12 -8.98 -0.74
C PRO A 36 -1.24 -10.04 -0.72
N SER A 37 -0.88 -11.32 -0.93
CA SER A 37 -1.85 -12.40 -1.11
C SER A 37 -2.75 -12.65 0.11
N TYR A 38 -2.15 -12.88 1.29
CA TYR A 38 -2.90 -13.29 2.49
C TYR A 38 -2.94 -12.19 3.55
N PHE A 39 -1.87 -12.04 4.30
CA PHE A 39 -1.73 -11.05 5.37
C PHE A 39 -0.70 -10.01 4.98
N SER A 40 -0.95 -8.77 5.39
CA SER A 40 -0.01 -7.68 5.30
C SER A 40 -0.20 -6.73 6.47
N HIS A 41 0.85 -5.98 6.73
CA HIS A 41 0.82 -4.83 7.59
C HIS A 41 1.95 -3.92 7.11
N LEU A 42 1.60 -2.75 6.56
CA LEU A 42 2.55 -1.89 5.85
C LEU A 42 3.82 -1.58 6.66
N GLU A 43 3.64 -1.17 7.92
CA GLU A 43 4.78 -0.80 8.78
C GLU A 43 5.66 -2.00 9.14
N VAL A 44 5.06 -3.11 9.59
CA VAL A 44 5.80 -4.34 9.94
C VAL A 44 6.54 -4.91 8.72
N GLN A 45 5.94 -4.87 7.53
CA GLN A 45 6.59 -5.40 6.33
C GLN A 45 7.84 -4.60 5.96
N MET A 46 7.84 -3.28 6.21
CA MET A 46 8.97 -2.39 5.96
C MET A 46 10.09 -2.50 6.99
N GLU A 47 9.84 -3.10 8.16
CA GLU A 47 10.89 -3.46 9.12
C GLU A 47 11.78 -4.58 8.56
N GLU A 48 11.24 -5.43 7.68
CA GLU A 48 12.02 -6.50 7.08
C GLU A 48 12.93 -5.96 5.97
N SER A 49 14.23 -6.06 6.21
CA SER A 49 15.25 -5.39 5.41
C SER A 49 15.26 -5.86 3.94
N SER A 50 14.92 -7.13 3.69
CA SER A 50 14.85 -7.69 2.34
C SER A 50 13.68 -7.10 1.55
N PHE A 51 12.51 -6.95 2.19
CA PHE A 51 11.34 -6.34 1.57
C PHE A 51 11.56 -4.86 1.32
N ARG A 52 12.13 -4.12 2.29
CA ARG A 52 12.49 -2.72 2.10
C ARG A 52 13.42 -2.53 0.90
N ARG A 53 14.50 -3.31 0.81
CA ARG A 53 15.42 -3.25 -0.35
C ARG A 53 14.72 -3.58 -1.66
N PHE A 54 13.76 -4.50 -1.66
CA PHE A 54 12.97 -4.84 -2.82
C PHE A 54 12.09 -3.66 -3.28
N VAL A 55 11.34 -3.04 -2.36
CA VAL A 55 10.51 -1.86 -2.63
C VAL A 55 11.39 -0.68 -3.08
N ASP A 56 12.51 -0.42 -2.40
CA ASP A 56 13.47 0.62 -2.78
C ASP A 56 13.99 0.42 -4.22
N ARG A 57 14.27 -0.84 -4.60
CA ARG A 57 14.74 -1.17 -5.96
C ARG A 57 13.65 -0.95 -7.00
N LEU A 58 12.40 -1.31 -6.73
CA LEU A 58 11.27 -0.99 -7.61
C LEU A 58 11.07 0.53 -7.72
N GLY A 59 11.20 1.24 -6.60
CA GLY A 59 11.10 2.70 -6.51
C GLY A 59 12.12 3.47 -7.35
N THR A 60 13.18 2.82 -7.84
CA THR A 60 14.15 3.44 -8.76
C THR A 60 13.60 3.72 -10.16
N PHE A 61 12.52 3.05 -10.57
CA PHE A 61 11.90 3.21 -11.89
C PHE A 61 10.37 3.31 -11.85
N ALA A 62 9.76 3.03 -10.70
CA ALA A 62 8.32 3.11 -10.51
C ALA A 62 7.96 3.97 -9.28
N ARG A 63 6.72 4.43 -9.24
CA ARG A 63 6.03 4.88 -8.02
C ARG A 63 5.27 3.68 -7.48
N VAL A 64 5.81 3.07 -6.42
CA VAL A 64 5.31 1.82 -5.83
C VAL A 64 4.24 2.14 -4.80
N ILE A 65 3.03 1.68 -5.04
CA ILE A 65 1.84 1.91 -4.22
C ILE A 65 1.56 0.62 -3.46
N LEU A 66 1.81 0.62 -2.16
CA LEU A 66 1.52 -0.51 -1.26
C LEU A 66 0.24 -0.19 -0.51
N PHE A 67 -0.66 -1.16 -0.32
CA PHE A 67 -1.80 -0.97 0.57
C PHE A 67 -2.13 -2.24 1.36
N ASP A 68 -2.68 -2.06 2.55
CA ASP A 68 -3.27 -3.14 3.32
C ASP A 68 -4.71 -3.33 2.86
N LYS A 69 -5.08 -4.55 2.45
CA LYS A 69 -6.47 -4.83 2.05
C LYS A 69 -7.41 -4.55 3.24
N ARG A 70 -8.64 -4.13 2.95
CA ARG A 70 -9.68 -4.01 3.98
C ARG A 70 -9.78 -5.28 4.82
N GLY A 71 -9.84 -5.14 6.14
CA GLY A 71 -9.77 -6.25 7.09
C GLY A 71 -8.36 -6.74 7.45
N THR A 72 -7.29 -6.15 6.91
CA THR A 72 -5.89 -6.52 7.19
C THR A 72 -5.04 -5.31 7.56
N GLY A 73 -3.91 -5.56 8.24
CA GLY A 73 -2.92 -4.54 8.57
C GLY A 73 -3.50 -3.32 9.27
N LEU A 74 -3.21 -2.14 8.70
CA LEU A 74 -3.65 -0.85 9.20
C LEU A 74 -5.00 -0.36 8.63
N SER A 75 -5.59 -1.09 7.68
CA SER A 75 -6.90 -0.76 7.12
C SER A 75 -8.03 -1.12 8.06
N ASP A 76 -9.19 -0.47 7.89
CA ASP A 76 -10.36 -0.71 8.71
C ASP A 76 -10.79 -2.18 8.72
N ARG A 77 -11.25 -2.64 9.89
CA ARG A 77 -11.64 -4.03 10.13
C ARG A 77 -13.07 -4.29 9.69
N VAL A 78 -13.29 -5.41 9.03
CA VAL A 78 -14.61 -5.93 8.64
C VAL A 78 -14.60 -7.45 8.79
N ALA A 79 -15.75 -8.10 8.63
CA ALA A 79 -15.84 -9.56 8.47
C ALA A 79 -15.09 -10.04 7.21
N LEU A 80 -15.71 -10.80 6.32
CA LEU A 80 -15.06 -11.24 5.08
C LEU A 80 -15.44 -10.30 3.93
N PRO A 81 -14.54 -9.43 3.42
CA PRO A 81 -14.88 -8.53 2.31
C PRO A 81 -15.04 -9.31 1.00
N GLY A 82 -16.04 -8.92 0.21
CA GLY A 82 -16.32 -9.49 -1.11
C GLY A 82 -15.27 -9.11 -2.16
N LEU A 83 -15.43 -9.60 -3.39
CA LEU A 83 -14.55 -9.21 -4.49
C LEU A 83 -14.79 -7.75 -4.89
N ASP A 84 -16.06 -7.33 -4.99
CA ASP A 84 -16.42 -5.97 -5.38
C ASP A 84 -15.87 -4.94 -4.39
N ASP A 85 -15.98 -5.21 -3.07
CA ASP A 85 -15.36 -4.40 -2.02
C ASP A 85 -13.86 -4.20 -2.25
N ARG A 86 -13.14 -5.27 -2.61
CA ARG A 86 -11.68 -5.21 -2.85
C ARG A 86 -11.35 -4.41 -4.10
N MET A 87 -12.20 -4.50 -5.13
CA MET A 87 -12.04 -3.71 -6.35
C MET A 87 -12.30 -2.23 -6.08
N ASP A 88 -13.24 -1.90 -5.20
CA ASP A 88 -13.52 -0.53 -4.78
C ASP A 88 -12.38 0.03 -3.91
N ASP A 89 -11.82 -0.78 -3.01
CA ASP A 89 -10.63 -0.40 -2.23
C ASP A 89 -9.43 -0.11 -3.13
N PHE A 90 -9.22 -0.96 -4.13
CA PHE A 90 -8.16 -0.79 -5.11
C PHE A 90 -8.33 0.54 -5.87
N ARG A 91 -9.54 0.83 -6.37
CA ARG A 91 -9.85 2.09 -7.06
C ARG A 91 -9.66 3.29 -6.14
N ALA A 92 -10.14 3.22 -4.90
CA ALA A 92 -10.00 4.30 -3.93
C ALA A 92 -8.53 4.66 -3.68
N VAL A 93 -7.65 3.66 -3.61
CA VAL A 93 -6.20 3.89 -3.46
C VAL A 93 -5.61 4.52 -4.73
N LEU A 94 -5.99 4.05 -5.93
CA LEU A 94 -5.53 4.64 -7.19
C LEU A 94 -5.96 6.10 -7.34
N ASP A 95 -7.22 6.40 -7.03
CA ASP A 95 -7.76 7.76 -7.04
C ASP A 95 -7.02 8.66 -6.05
N ALA A 96 -6.74 8.15 -4.84
CA ALA A 96 -6.02 8.89 -3.80
C ALA A 96 -4.56 9.23 -4.17
N VAL A 97 -3.95 8.48 -5.09
CA VAL A 97 -2.60 8.75 -5.62
C VAL A 97 -2.61 9.42 -7.00
N GLY A 98 -3.80 9.67 -7.56
CA GLY A 98 -3.98 10.25 -8.89
C GLY A 98 -3.40 9.37 -10.00
N SER A 99 -3.64 8.06 -9.93
CA SER A 99 -3.18 7.09 -10.91
C SER A 99 -4.32 6.62 -11.81
N ASP A 100 -4.22 6.90 -13.10
CA ASP A 100 -5.19 6.45 -14.11
C ASP A 100 -4.82 5.09 -14.74
N LYS A 101 -3.61 4.58 -14.46
CA LYS A 101 -3.04 3.37 -15.08
C LYS A 101 -2.07 2.69 -14.13
N VAL A 102 -2.21 1.36 -13.98
CA VAL A 102 -1.34 0.47 -13.19
C VAL A 102 -1.13 -0.87 -13.86
#